data_AF-A0A7C3J8R6-F1
#
_entry.id   AF-A0A7C3J8R6-F1
#
_cell.length_a   1.000
_cell.length_b   1.000
_cell.length_c   1.000
_cell.angle_alpha   90.00
_cell.angle_beta   90.00
_cell.angle_gamma   90.00
#
_symmetry.space_group_name_H-M   'P 1'
#
loop_
_entity.id
_entity.type
_entity.pdbx_description
1 polymer ?
#
loop_
_entity_poly.entity_id
_entity_poly.type
_entity_poly.pdbx_seq_one_letter_code
_entity_poly.pdbx_strand_id
1 'polypeptide(L)'
;MQSLLAYLRKKYEKADFNRDSIFLHPLVLRLLFAYHGQQLKTEITKLMLAHEQRNLEMWVQNVEQDLKDDFKELIKRRFEIEVSEIRPLTGGFTRAEVFRVHFLLHFTSIAAGNERSTYSIQPNPGSIVIKQGSLEAIRRSIKEYRNLPEAIQPYFARYVDEPQVLQADPQVPCYLIMEDLTYMTTFQDVIARIDQGRLSNIQSRDLEHACRAISNGLLTIHHQTKRDDSDFFGSQLSRLYISEIEGHLIRMSHPDKFPHLKSWFRGFWLGKRKYLSVEHYLRKIERHKGQLKVPYLMLIHGDCHSRNIMLDPQLQQLKLIDLDHLDNDGDYIKDFALLLEDVCVFRFVFDEGYRLYLGNGAQHFISYSTKPKLFENQIEYPVFSSETVRLFQRHILKHLKAYAETINDESWKERLWLALATYLLFLVSKQKDKEYATMIYVEAIKLLEELVTHLDKGRPLSDIPFPGKHPAGVTPEEDKRGLSSPSWYQHNKVLAKIHEGALKLSPAIRYEMNSSGQVVQYFSTSSTQPFVVIDNKKRPPALLLACPPTALQDPQNLAQARETSSALQTILHISEDSEVTMLLRLIQQAFELNY
;
A
#
# COMPACT_ATOMS: atom_id res chain seq x y z
N MET A 1 -22.49 74.31 -4.40
CA MET A 1 -23.71 73.71 -3.81
C MET A 1 -24.09 72.37 -4.45
N GLN A 2 -24.24 72.27 -5.77
CA GLN A 2 -24.55 71.00 -6.45
C GLN A 2 -23.47 69.90 -6.25
N SER A 3 -22.18 70.27 -6.23
CA SER A 3 -21.08 69.33 -5.92
C SER A 3 -21.16 68.76 -4.49
N LEU A 4 -21.52 69.60 -3.51
CA LEU A 4 -21.72 69.19 -2.12
C LEU A 4 -22.94 68.26 -1.99
N LEU A 5 -24.06 68.59 -2.65
CA LEU A 5 -25.27 67.75 -2.66
C LEU A 5 -25.01 66.38 -3.32
N ALA A 6 -24.28 66.34 -4.44
CA ALA A 6 -23.90 65.09 -5.10
C ALA A 6 -22.97 64.22 -4.24
N TYR A 7 -22.00 64.85 -3.55
CA TYR A 7 -21.12 64.17 -2.60
C TYR A 7 -21.90 63.59 -1.41
N LEU A 8 -22.77 64.38 -0.78
CA LEU A 8 -23.59 63.94 0.34
C LEU A 8 -24.57 62.83 -0.07
N ARG A 9 -25.20 62.93 -1.23
CA ARG A 9 -26.07 61.88 -1.79
C ARG A 9 -25.31 60.57 -2.00
N LYS A 10 -24.13 60.61 -2.63
CA LYS A 10 -23.30 59.42 -2.87
C LYS A 10 -22.82 58.77 -1.58
N LYS A 11 -22.55 59.58 -0.55
CA LYS A 11 -22.23 59.08 0.80
C LYS A 11 -23.43 58.38 1.44
N TYR A 12 -24.64 58.92 1.24
CA TYR A 12 -25.88 58.31 1.73
C TYR A 12 -26.26 57.02 1.01
N GLU A 13 -26.16 56.99 -0.32
CA GLU A 13 -26.44 55.80 -1.12
C GLU A 13 -25.49 54.63 -0.80
N LYS A 14 -24.30 54.92 -0.24
CA LYS A 14 -23.31 53.92 0.17
C LYS A 14 -23.37 53.53 1.65
N ALA A 15 -24.30 54.10 2.43
CA ALA A 15 -24.40 53.91 3.88
C ALA A 15 -23.10 54.23 4.68
N ASP A 16 -22.24 55.10 4.15
CA ASP A 16 -20.94 55.44 4.74
C ASP A 16 -21.06 56.60 5.74
N PHE A 17 -21.71 56.34 6.88
CA PHE A 17 -21.86 57.32 7.96
C PHE A 17 -21.02 56.91 9.18
N ASN A 18 -19.86 57.53 9.36
CA ASN A 18 -19.12 57.38 10.61
C ASN A 18 -19.94 57.88 11.81
N ARG A 19 -19.84 57.15 12.93
CA ARG A 19 -20.56 57.40 14.19
C ARG A 19 -20.41 58.84 14.73
N ASP A 20 -19.35 59.55 14.36
CA ASP A 20 -19.07 60.93 14.83
C ASP A 20 -19.89 62.02 14.10
N SER A 21 -20.67 61.66 13.07
CA SER A 21 -21.41 62.64 12.23
C SER A 21 -22.91 62.75 12.53
N ILE A 22 -23.40 62.15 13.62
CA ILE A 22 -24.83 62.09 13.98
C ILE A 22 -25.45 63.50 14.08
N PHE A 23 -24.70 64.50 14.52
CA PHE A 23 -25.21 65.88 14.64
C PHE A 23 -25.52 66.56 13.31
N LEU A 24 -24.81 66.21 12.23
CA LEU A 24 -25.03 66.79 10.90
C LEU A 24 -26.01 65.97 10.06
N HIS A 25 -26.33 64.74 10.48
CA HIS A 25 -27.22 63.82 9.78
C HIS A 25 -28.63 64.41 9.53
N PRO A 26 -29.31 65.05 10.51
CA PRO A 26 -30.62 65.65 10.29
C PRO A 26 -30.55 66.87 9.35
N LEU A 27 -29.46 67.62 9.41
CA LEU A 27 -29.26 68.80 8.58
C LEU A 27 -29.03 68.39 7.11
N VAL A 28 -28.18 67.38 6.88
CA VAL A 28 -27.89 66.83 5.55
C VAL A 28 -29.14 66.18 4.95
N LEU A 29 -29.90 65.40 5.72
CA LEU A 29 -31.19 64.84 5.27
C LEU A 29 -32.20 65.94 4.90
N ARG A 30 -32.32 66.99 5.71
CA ARG A 30 -33.19 68.15 5.38
C ARG A 30 -32.75 68.85 4.10
N LEU A 31 -31.44 69.05 3.90
CA LEU A 31 -30.87 69.66 2.69
C LEU A 31 -31.13 68.80 1.44
N LEU A 32 -30.94 67.48 1.57
CA LEU A 32 -31.18 66.50 0.52
C LEU A 32 -32.68 66.38 0.17
N PHE A 33 -33.57 66.38 1.16
CA PHE A 33 -35.03 66.37 0.94
C PHE A 33 -35.55 67.68 0.33
N ALA A 34 -34.98 68.83 0.72
CA ALA A 34 -35.34 70.11 0.13
C ALA A 34 -34.97 70.21 -1.36
N TYR A 35 -33.87 69.57 -1.78
CA TYR A 35 -33.35 69.69 -3.14
C TYR A 35 -33.78 68.57 -4.10
N HIS A 36 -33.88 67.33 -3.63
CA HIS A 36 -34.20 66.17 -4.46
C HIS A 36 -35.65 65.69 -4.31
N GLY A 37 -36.44 66.39 -3.48
CA GLY A 37 -37.87 66.21 -3.36
C GLY A 37 -38.30 64.81 -2.93
N GLN A 38 -39.54 64.48 -3.28
CA GLN A 38 -40.24 63.27 -2.83
C GLN A 38 -39.52 61.96 -3.23
N GLN A 39 -38.78 61.95 -4.33
CA GLN A 39 -38.10 60.75 -4.83
C GLN A 39 -36.98 60.28 -3.89
N LEU A 40 -36.14 61.20 -3.41
CA LEU A 40 -35.09 60.84 -2.44
C LEU A 40 -35.67 60.46 -1.08
N LYS A 41 -36.80 61.06 -0.70
CA LYS A 41 -37.60 60.62 0.46
C LYS A 41 -38.03 59.18 0.33
N THR A 42 -38.61 58.79 -0.80
CA THR A 42 -39.02 57.41 -1.04
C THR A 42 -37.84 56.43 -0.98
N GLU A 43 -36.70 56.75 -1.60
CA GLU A 43 -35.55 55.84 -1.61
C GLU A 43 -34.84 55.73 -0.25
N ILE A 44 -34.70 56.83 0.51
CA ILE A 44 -34.16 56.77 1.88
C ILE A 44 -35.12 56.01 2.80
N THR A 45 -36.43 56.24 2.68
CA THR A 45 -37.43 55.49 3.45
C THR A 45 -37.37 53.99 3.12
N LYS A 46 -37.25 53.59 1.85
CA LYS A 46 -37.05 52.18 1.46
C LYS A 46 -35.77 51.59 2.04
N LEU A 47 -34.64 52.31 1.98
CA LEU A 47 -33.36 51.86 2.53
C LEU A 47 -33.42 51.71 4.05
N MET A 48 -34.05 52.66 4.75
CA MET A 48 -34.25 52.57 6.20
C MET A 48 -35.17 51.40 6.57
N LEU A 49 -36.29 51.21 5.86
CA LEU A 49 -37.17 50.05 6.05
C LEU A 49 -36.44 48.72 5.81
N ALA A 50 -35.65 48.62 4.74
CA ALA A 50 -34.86 47.42 4.44
C ALA A 50 -33.70 47.19 5.44
N HIS A 51 -33.21 48.25 6.09
CA HIS A 51 -32.22 48.15 7.15
C HIS A 51 -32.86 47.70 8.47
N GLU A 52 -33.98 48.31 8.86
CA GLU A 52 -34.75 47.91 10.04
C GLU A 52 -35.28 46.48 9.93
N GLN A 53 -35.73 46.07 8.74
CA GLN A 53 -36.14 44.68 8.49
C GLN A 53 -34.98 43.70 8.70
N ARG A 54 -33.78 44.01 8.18
CA ARG A 54 -32.57 43.19 8.42
C ARG A 54 -32.18 43.17 9.90
N ASN A 55 -32.29 44.29 10.61
CA ASN A 55 -32.02 44.36 12.05
C ASN A 55 -33.03 43.52 12.84
N LEU A 56 -34.31 43.55 12.47
CA LEU A 56 -35.35 42.72 13.07
C LEU A 56 -35.11 41.22 12.80
N GLU A 57 -34.75 40.84 11.56
CA GLU A 57 -34.41 39.47 11.20
C GLU A 57 -33.19 38.96 11.99
N MET A 58 -32.12 39.75 12.11
CA MET A 58 -30.97 39.42 12.96
C MET A 58 -31.35 39.31 14.44
N TRP A 59 -32.21 40.21 14.94
CA TRP A 59 -32.67 40.16 16.33
C TRP A 59 -33.51 38.90 16.60
N VAL A 60 -34.43 38.55 15.71
CA VAL A 60 -35.22 37.31 15.80
C VAL A 60 -34.31 36.09 15.79
N GLN A 61 -33.32 36.04 14.89
CA GLN A 61 -32.33 34.96 14.84
C GLN A 61 -31.51 34.87 16.14
N ASN A 62 -31.08 36.00 16.69
CA ASN A 62 -30.34 36.04 17.95
C ASN A 62 -31.20 35.57 19.13
N VAL A 63 -32.45 36.03 19.23
CA VAL A 63 -33.39 35.57 20.28
C VAL A 63 -33.68 34.07 20.15
N GLU A 64 -33.86 33.57 18.92
CA GLU A 64 -34.04 32.12 18.70
C GLU A 64 -32.79 31.32 19.08
N GLN A 65 -31.60 31.85 18.80
CA GLN A 65 -30.33 31.24 19.16
C GLN A 65 -30.10 31.25 20.67
N ASP A 66 -30.35 32.38 21.34
CA ASP A 66 -30.28 32.52 22.80
C ASP A 66 -31.23 31.51 23.47
N LEU A 67 -32.46 31.37 22.96
CA LEU A 67 -33.44 30.43 23.49
C LEU A 67 -33.04 28.97 23.23
N LYS A 68 -32.40 28.66 22.09
CA LYS A 68 -31.81 27.34 21.82
C LYS A 68 -30.66 27.04 22.79
N ASP A 69 -29.82 28.03 23.10
CA ASP A 69 -28.71 27.89 24.04
C ASP A 69 -29.20 27.73 25.48
N ASP A 70 -30.23 28.49 25.88
CA ASP A 70 -30.93 28.32 27.16
C ASP A 70 -31.55 26.93 27.30
N PHE A 71 -32.24 26.44 26.27
CA PHE A 71 -32.81 25.09 26.25
C PHE A 71 -31.72 24.01 26.27
N LYS A 72 -30.62 24.19 25.55
CA LYS A 72 -29.47 23.29 25.56
C LYS A 72 -28.86 23.19 26.96
N GLU A 73 -28.70 24.31 27.64
CA GLU A 73 -28.19 24.35 29.02
C GLU A 73 -29.17 23.74 30.02
N LEU A 74 -30.47 24.04 29.88
CA LEU A 74 -31.53 23.45 30.71
C LEU A 74 -31.57 21.92 30.54
N ILE A 75 -31.48 21.44 29.31
CA ILE A 75 -31.38 20.00 28.97
C ILE A 75 -30.14 19.41 29.64
N LYS A 76 -28.95 19.98 29.42
CA LYS A 76 -27.69 19.47 30.01
C LYS A 76 -27.76 19.36 31.54
N ARG A 77 -28.35 20.34 32.23
CA ARG A 77 -28.51 20.31 33.69
C ARG A 77 -29.48 19.24 34.18
N ARG A 78 -30.37 18.74 33.32
CA ARG A 78 -31.38 17.72 33.64
C ARG A 78 -30.92 16.29 33.36
N PHE A 79 -29.88 16.13 32.57
CA PHE A 79 -29.29 14.85 32.26
C PHE A 79 -28.09 14.57 33.17
N GLU A 80 -28.22 13.58 34.06
CA GLU A 80 -27.06 12.99 34.72
C GLU A 80 -26.58 11.80 33.88
N ILE A 81 -25.30 11.79 33.51
CA ILE A 81 -24.69 10.68 32.76
C ILE A 81 -24.01 9.77 33.78
N GLU A 82 -24.47 8.52 33.86
CA GLU A 82 -23.78 7.48 34.62
C GLU A 82 -23.01 6.58 33.66
N VAL A 83 -21.69 6.49 33.85
CA VAL A 83 -20.86 5.53 33.11
C VAL A 83 -21.03 4.16 33.77
N SER A 84 -21.74 3.25 33.10
CA SER A 84 -22.04 1.93 33.63
C SER A 84 -20.88 0.96 33.46
N GLU A 85 -20.14 1.06 32.35
CA GLU A 85 -19.05 0.14 32.04
C GLU A 85 -18.04 0.75 31.06
N ILE A 86 -16.75 0.50 31.30
CA ILE A 86 -15.66 0.83 30.38
C ILE A 86 -14.98 -0.48 29.98
N ARG A 87 -15.03 -0.82 28.69
CA ARG A 87 -14.37 -2.00 28.13
C ARG A 87 -13.22 -1.58 27.22
N PRO A 88 -11.97 -2.01 27.47
CA PRO A 88 -10.93 -1.83 26.47
C PRO A 88 -11.28 -2.63 25.22
N LEU A 89 -11.24 -1.99 24.06
CA LEU A 89 -11.23 -2.66 22.77
C LEU A 89 -9.76 -2.99 22.48
N THR A 90 -9.46 -4.23 22.12
CA THR A 90 -8.09 -4.68 21.83
C THR A 90 -7.45 -3.75 20.81
N GLY A 91 -6.41 -3.03 21.23
CA GLY A 91 -5.69 -2.09 20.38
C GLY A 91 -4.89 -2.81 19.30
N GLY A 92 -4.87 -2.26 18.09
CA GLY A 92 -3.93 -2.66 17.04
C GLY A 92 -2.47 -2.42 17.47
N PHE A 93 -1.53 -2.56 16.54
CA PHE A 93 -0.09 -2.36 16.82
C PHE A 93 0.28 -0.93 17.26
N THR A 94 -0.65 0.01 17.22
CA THR A 94 -0.48 1.39 17.69
C THR A 94 -0.51 1.47 19.21
N ARG A 95 0.18 2.46 19.78
CA ARG A 95 0.10 2.77 21.23
C ARG A 95 -1.23 3.43 21.66
N ALA A 96 -2.15 3.67 20.72
CA ALA A 96 -3.45 4.25 21.01
C ALA A 96 -4.32 3.22 21.73
N GLU A 97 -4.84 3.60 22.89
CA GLU A 97 -5.79 2.79 23.63
C GLU A 97 -7.20 3.18 23.19
N VAL A 98 -8.05 2.19 22.92
CA VAL A 98 -9.42 2.42 22.48
C VAL A 98 -10.35 1.79 23.50
N PHE A 99 -11.32 2.56 23.98
CA PHE A 99 -12.27 2.13 25.00
C PHE A 99 -13.68 2.23 24.44
N ARG A 100 -14.51 1.23 24.73
CA ARG A 100 -15.95 1.32 24.61
C ARG A 100 -16.52 1.74 25.96
N VAL A 101 -17.28 2.81 25.98
CA VAL A 101 -17.89 3.35 27.20
C VAL A 101 -19.40 3.23 27.08
N HIS A 102 -19.99 2.40 27.93
CA HIS A 102 -21.44 2.31 28.09
C HIS A 102 -21.88 3.35 29.12
N PHE A 103 -22.94 4.09 28.79
CA PHE A 103 -23.51 5.07 29.71
C PHE A 103 -25.04 4.98 29.76
N LEU A 104 -25.58 5.44 30.88
CA LEU A 104 -27.00 5.63 31.13
C LEU A 104 -27.28 7.12 31.29
N LEU A 105 -28.39 7.58 30.69
CA LEU A 105 -28.87 8.94 30.84
C LEU A 105 -30.01 8.94 31.87
N HIS A 106 -29.79 9.61 33.00
CA HIS A 106 -30.82 9.81 34.02
C HIS A 106 -31.48 11.16 33.83
N PHE A 107 -32.80 11.21 33.93
CA PHE A 107 -33.58 12.45 33.87
C PHE A 107 -34.18 12.77 35.24
N THR A 108 -33.85 13.93 35.81
CA THR A 108 -34.44 14.34 37.09
C THR A 108 -35.84 14.96 36.86
N SER A 109 -36.90 14.17 37.10
CA SER A 109 -38.29 14.65 37.03
C SER A 109 -38.57 15.74 38.06
N ILE A 110 -39.24 16.81 37.66
CA ILE A 110 -39.66 17.93 38.53
C ILE A 110 -40.84 17.53 39.43
N ALA A 111 -41.63 16.53 39.03
CA ALA A 111 -42.93 16.26 39.62
C ALA A 111 -42.89 15.32 40.84
N ALA A 112 -41.77 14.64 41.11
CA ALA A 112 -41.64 13.71 42.23
C ALA A 112 -40.78 14.34 43.33
N GLY A 113 -41.39 14.66 44.47
CA GLY A 113 -40.66 15.08 45.66
C GLY A 113 -39.61 14.02 46.03
N ASN A 114 -38.33 14.36 45.91
CA ASN A 114 -37.15 13.61 46.33
C ASN A 114 -36.88 12.20 45.74
N GLU A 115 -37.78 11.60 44.98
CA GLU A 115 -37.49 10.31 44.32
C GLU A 115 -36.97 10.51 42.89
N ARG A 116 -35.67 10.25 42.69
CA ARG A 116 -35.04 10.19 41.36
C ARG A 116 -35.70 9.07 40.55
N SER A 117 -36.66 9.42 39.70
CA SER A 117 -37.28 8.48 38.78
C SER A 117 -36.32 8.22 37.61
N THR A 118 -35.66 7.07 37.60
CA THR A 118 -34.78 6.68 36.50
C THR A 118 -35.59 6.14 35.34
N TYR A 119 -35.63 6.87 34.23
CA TYR A 119 -36.15 6.36 32.96
C TYR A 119 -34.98 5.92 32.09
N SER A 120 -34.82 4.61 31.87
CA SER A 120 -33.89 4.12 30.86
C SER A 120 -34.51 4.35 29.48
N ILE A 121 -33.85 5.15 28.64
CA ILE A 121 -34.25 5.30 27.25
C ILE A 121 -33.79 4.02 26.51
N GLN A 122 -34.68 3.03 26.44
CA GLN A 122 -34.51 1.83 25.59
C GLN A 122 -34.97 2.16 24.16
N PRO A 123 -34.27 1.67 23.10
CA PRO A 123 -33.75 0.30 23.03
C PRO A 123 -32.24 0.14 22.82
N ASN A 124 -31.38 1.13 23.05
CA ASN A 124 -29.93 0.89 23.12
C ASN A 124 -29.32 1.79 24.19
N PRO A 125 -28.71 1.24 25.26
CA PRO A 125 -27.90 2.06 26.16
C PRO A 125 -26.84 2.74 25.31
N GLY A 126 -26.83 4.07 25.31
CA GLY A 126 -25.89 4.85 24.52
C GLY A 126 -24.47 4.37 24.86
N SER A 127 -23.75 3.89 23.86
CA SER A 127 -22.34 3.60 24.00
C SER A 127 -21.57 4.42 22.98
N ILE A 128 -20.38 4.82 23.38
CA ILE A 128 -19.45 5.59 22.57
C ILE A 128 -18.11 4.87 22.56
N VAL A 129 -17.32 5.13 21.54
CA VAL A 129 -15.92 4.71 21.49
C VAL A 129 -15.05 5.91 21.81
N ILE A 130 -14.07 5.74 22.70
CA ILE A 130 -13.10 6.75 23.08
C ILE A 130 -11.71 6.26 22.67
N LYS A 131 -11.07 6.94 21.73
CA LYS A 131 -9.67 6.71 21.34
C LYS A 131 -8.77 7.67 22.10
N GLN A 132 -7.82 7.13 22.84
CA GLN A 132 -6.81 7.87 23.59
C GLN A 132 -5.54 8.03 22.75
N GLY A 133 -4.98 9.24 22.69
CA GLY A 133 -3.79 9.53 21.91
C GLY A 133 -3.12 10.86 22.24
N SER A 134 -2.08 11.21 21.47
CA SER A 134 -1.50 12.55 21.55
C SER A 134 -2.46 13.60 20.99
N LEU A 135 -2.38 14.82 21.50
CA LEU A 135 -3.20 15.94 21.02
C LEU A 135 -3.04 16.18 19.52
N GLU A 136 -1.82 16.06 19.01
CA GLU A 136 -1.52 16.24 17.58
C GLU A 136 -2.16 15.17 16.72
N ALA A 137 -2.07 13.89 17.11
CA ALA A 137 -2.69 12.79 16.38
C ALA A 137 -4.22 12.96 16.34
N ILE A 138 -4.86 13.24 17.49
CA ILE A 138 -6.32 13.41 17.55
C ILE A 138 -6.77 14.63 16.74
N ARG A 139 -6.07 15.77 16.85
CA ARG A 139 -6.39 16.96 16.05
C ARG A 139 -6.28 16.68 14.57
N ARG A 140 -5.28 15.88 14.15
CA ARG A 140 -5.16 15.43 12.76
C ARG A 140 -6.36 14.59 12.37
N SER A 141 -6.73 13.54 13.11
CA SER A 141 -7.87 12.68 12.76
C SER A 141 -9.19 13.45 12.69
N ILE A 142 -9.45 14.38 13.61
CA ILE A 142 -10.62 15.28 13.58
C ILE A 142 -10.61 16.18 12.35
N LYS A 143 -9.46 16.79 12.05
CA LYS A 143 -9.29 17.67 10.88
C LYS A 143 -9.53 16.89 9.60
N GLU A 144 -8.95 15.69 9.45
CA GLU A 144 -9.17 14.86 8.27
C GLU A 144 -10.66 14.51 8.12
N TYR A 145 -11.32 14.06 9.20
CA TYR A 145 -12.76 13.74 9.16
C TYR A 145 -13.62 14.94 8.73
N ARG A 146 -13.38 16.13 9.31
CA ARG A 146 -14.12 17.35 8.97
C ARG A 146 -13.92 17.80 7.52
N ASN A 147 -12.73 17.54 6.98
CA ASN A 147 -12.40 17.92 5.61
C ASN A 147 -12.97 16.92 4.58
N LEU A 148 -13.54 15.79 5.02
CA LEU A 148 -14.21 14.86 4.11
C LEU A 148 -15.44 15.54 3.46
N PRO A 149 -15.62 15.41 2.14
CA PRO A 149 -16.86 15.79 1.48
C PRO A 149 -18.09 15.16 2.15
N GLU A 150 -19.16 15.94 2.30
CA GLU A 150 -20.40 15.51 2.96
C GLU A 150 -20.95 14.21 2.34
N ALA A 151 -20.84 14.06 1.02
CA ALA A 151 -21.29 12.87 0.29
C ALA A 151 -20.58 11.58 0.69
N ILE A 152 -19.36 11.65 1.24
CA ILE A 152 -18.57 10.48 1.62
C ILE A 152 -18.48 10.25 3.14
N GLN A 153 -18.80 11.27 3.96
CA GLN A 153 -18.83 11.13 5.43
C GLN A 153 -19.66 9.93 5.93
N PRO A 154 -20.78 9.52 5.29
CA PRO A 154 -21.52 8.33 5.71
C PRO A 154 -20.71 7.03 5.70
N TYR A 155 -19.62 6.94 4.92
CA TYR A 155 -18.77 5.75 4.87
C TYR A 155 -17.75 5.68 6.00
N PHE A 156 -17.70 6.65 6.91
CA PHE A 156 -16.75 6.71 8.01
C PHE A 156 -17.48 6.74 9.37
N ALA A 157 -16.82 6.25 10.43
CA ALA A 157 -17.29 6.47 11.80
C ALA A 157 -17.32 7.96 12.12
N ARG A 158 -18.40 8.45 12.73
CA ARG A 158 -18.53 9.87 13.06
C ARG A 158 -17.64 10.26 14.24
N TYR A 159 -16.98 11.40 14.14
CA TYR A 159 -16.13 11.95 15.19
C TYR A 159 -16.80 13.15 15.85
N VAL A 160 -16.47 13.39 17.12
CA VAL A 160 -16.73 14.70 17.71
C VAL A 160 -15.82 15.76 17.11
N ASP A 161 -16.33 16.98 17.14
CA ASP A 161 -15.73 18.15 16.53
C ASP A 161 -14.45 18.64 17.24
N GLU A 162 -14.27 18.31 18.52
CA GLU A 162 -13.16 18.84 19.31
C GLU A 162 -12.50 17.74 20.15
N PRO A 163 -11.15 17.76 20.27
CA PRO A 163 -10.45 16.86 21.18
C PRO A 163 -10.89 17.13 22.61
N GLN A 164 -11.13 16.06 23.37
CA GLN A 164 -11.48 16.17 24.78
C GLN A 164 -10.20 16.10 25.61
N VAL A 165 -9.97 17.13 26.42
CA VAL A 165 -8.79 17.27 27.29
C VAL A 165 -9.28 17.39 28.73
N LEU A 166 -8.96 16.42 29.58
CA LEU A 166 -9.42 16.42 30.97
C LEU A 166 -8.63 17.39 31.85
N GLN A 167 -7.37 17.67 31.52
CA GLN A 167 -6.48 18.57 32.25
C GLN A 167 -5.61 19.37 31.28
N ALA A 168 -5.34 20.64 31.59
CA ALA A 168 -4.55 21.53 30.73
C ALA A 168 -3.05 21.15 30.61
N ASP A 169 -2.61 20.04 31.21
CA ASP A 169 -1.24 19.56 31.13
C ASP A 169 -0.99 18.87 29.77
N PRO A 170 -0.03 19.34 28.95
CA PRO A 170 0.30 18.73 27.67
C PRO A 170 0.84 17.29 27.76
N GLN A 171 1.22 16.80 28.95
CA GLN A 171 1.59 15.40 29.18
C GLN A 171 0.36 14.48 29.37
N VAL A 172 -0.81 15.04 29.65
CA VAL A 172 -2.04 14.26 29.85
C VAL A 172 -2.59 13.82 28.49
N PRO A 173 -2.99 12.54 28.35
CA PRO A 173 -3.55 12.04 27.10
C PRO A 173 -4.80 12.83 26.69
N CYS A 174 -4.96 12.98 25.38
CA CYS A 174 -6.17 13.53 24.79
C CYS A 174 -7.11 12.40 24.36
N TYR A 175 -8.40 12.72 24.26
CA TYR A 175 -9.43 11.75 23.94
C TYR A 175 -10.24 12.19 22.71
N LEU A 176 -10.47 11.25 21.80
CA LEU A 176 -11.36 11.39 20.65
C LEU A 176 -12.60 10.55 20.90
N ILE A 177 -13.78 11.18 20.93
CA ILE A 177 -15.06 10.47 21.03
C ILE A 177 -15.57 10.15 19.62
N MET A 178 -15.99 8.91 19.43
CA MET A 178 -16.41 8.33 18.16
C MET A 178 -17.75 7.60 18.30
N GLU A 179 -18.45 7.50 17.17
CA GLU A 179 -19.62 6.62 17.00
C GLU A 179 -19.28 5.17 17.37
N ASP A 180 -20.13 4.53 18.16
CA ASP A 180 -20.01 3.10 18.44
C ASP A 180 -20.62 2.27 17.30
N LEU A 181 -19.75 1.55 16.59
CA LEU A 181 -20.10 0.69 15.47
C LEU A 181 -20.17 -0.80 15.84
N THR A 182 -20.26 -1.16 17.12
CA THR A 182 -20.28 -2.57 17.56
C THR A 182 -21.54 -3.36 17.17
N TYR A 183 -22.56 -2.70 16.63
CA TYR A 183 -23.68 -3.37 15.95
C TYR A 183 -23.28 -3.88 14.54
N MET A 184 -22.14 -3.43 14.02
CA MET A 184 -21.49 -3.92 12.80
C MET A 184 -20.39 -4.91 13.18
N THR A 185 -19.90 -5.68 12.21
CA THR A 185 -18.83 -6.66 12.36
C THR A 185 -17.63 -6.27 11.50
N THR A 186 -16.40 -6.53 11.95
CA THR A 186 -15.24 -6.27 11.09
C THR A 186 -15.25 -7.23 9.90
N PHE A 187 -14.69 -6.81 8.77
CA PHE A 187 -14.55 -7.70 7.63
C PHE A 187 -13.62 -8.88 7.94
N GLN A 188 -12.64 -8.70 8.83
CA GLN A 188 -11.82 -9.80 9.36
C GLN A 188 -12.71 -10.89 9.98
N ASP A 189 -13.65 -10.52 10.86
CA ASP A 189 -14.56 -11.47 11.51
C ASP A 189 -15.49 -12.17 10.51
N VAL A 190 -15.96 -11.43 9.50
CA VAL A 190 -16.76 -11.99 8.41
C VAL A 190 -15.96 -13.07 7.66
N ILE A 191 -14.71 -12.78 7.30
CA ILE A 191 -13.87 -13.78 6.63
C ILE A 191 -13.54 -14.95 7.56
N ALA A 192 -13.21 -14.71 8.84
CA ALA A 192 -12.92 -15.77 9.80
C ALA A 192 -14.11 -16.73 10.00
N ARG A 193 -15.35 -16.22 9.92
CA ARG A 193 -16.58 -17.02 9.94
C ARG A 193 -16.80 -17.82 8.65
N ILE A 194 -16.47 -17.24 7.50
CA ILE A 194 -16.65 -17.85 6.18
C ILE A 194 -15.59 -18.94 5.94
N ASP A 195 -14.36 -18.71 6.37
CA ASP A 195 -13.18 -19.53 6.08
C ASP A 195 -12.98 -20.69 7.07
N GLN A 196 -14.07 -21.27 7.57
CA GLN A 196 -14.09 -22.38 8.54
C GLN A 196 -14.15 -23.77 7.89
N GLY A 197 -13.72 -23.91 6.63
CA GLY A 197 -13.60 -25.20 5.95
C GLY A 197 -14.05 -25.14 4.50
N ARG A 198 -14.83 -26.14 4.06
CA ARG A 198 -15.39 -26.15 2.70
C ARG A 198 -16.46 -25.08 2.59
N LEU A 199 -16.28 -24.17 1.63
CA LEU A 199 -17.18 -23.04 1.43
C LEU A 199 -18.58 -23.52 1.01
N SER A 200 -19.59 -23.23 1.83
CA SER A 200 -20.99 -23.46 1.49
C SER A 200 -21.52 -22.40 0.51
N ASN A 201 -22.64 -22.69 -0.16
CA ASN A 201 -23.28 -21.73 -1.05
C ASN A 201 -23.72 -20.44 -0.32
N ILE A 202 -24.13 -20.53 0.95
CA ILE A 202 -24.52 -19.38 1.76
C ILE A 202 -23.29 -18.52 2.05
N GLN A 203 -22.22 -19.13 2.55
CA GLN A 203 -20.96 -18.43 2.82
C GLN A 203 -20.35 -17.79 1.56
N SER A 204 -20.49 -18.43 0.39
CA SER A 204 -20.07 -17.87 -0.89
C SER A 204 -20.88 -16.61 -1.27
N ARG A 205 -22.21 -16.62 -1.06
CA ARG A 205 -23.06 -15.44 -1.26
C ARG A 205 -22.74 -14.33 -0.27
N ASP A 206 -22.54 -14.67 1.01
CA ASP A 206 -22.17 -13.70 2.04
C ASP A 206 -20.83 -13.03 1.69
N LEU A 207 -19.85 -13.80 1.21
CA LEU A 207 -18.59 -13.27 0.73
C LEU A 207 -18.79 -12.32 -0.45
N GLU A 208 -19.61 -12.69 -1.44
CA GLU A 208 -19.94 -11.84 -2.57
C GLU A 208 -20.61 -10.53 -2.12
N HIS A 209 -21.58 -10.59 -1.21
CA HIS A 209 -22.27 -9.44 -0.66
C HIS A 209 -21.30 -8.50 0.07
N ALA A 210 -20.45 -9.04 0.95
CA ALA A 210 -19.42 -8.28 1.64
C ALA A 210 -18.45 -7.61 0.64
N CYS A 211 -17.92 -8.35 -0.33
CA CYS A 211 -17.01 -7.79 -1.35
C CYS A 211 -17.68 -6.66 -2.15
N ARG A 212 -18.97 -6.82 -2.48
CA ARG A 212 -19.76 -5.82 -3.20
C ARG A 212 -19.96 -4.56 -2.37
N ALA A 213 -20.34 -4.70 -1.10
CA ALA A 213 -20.51 -3.57 -0.18
C ALA A 213 -19.21 -2.78 -0.07
N ILE A 214 -18.10 -3.46 0.26
CA ILE A 214 -16.77 -2.85 0.38
C ILE A 214 -16.36 -2.13 -0.91
N SER A 215 -16.44 -2.82 -2.05
CA SER A 215 -16.05 -2.24 -3.34
C SER A 215 -16.91 -1.02 -3.66
N ASN A 216 -18.23 -1.10 -3.48
CA ASN A 216 -19.11 0.03 -3.75
C ASN A 216 -18.78 1.26 -2.89
N GLY A 217 -18.48 1.06 -1.60
CA GLY A 217 -18.09 2.15 -0.71
C GLY A 217 -16.77 2.80 -1.09
N LEU A 218 -15.71 1.99 -1.22
CA LEU A 218 -14.39 2.48 -1.61
C LEU A 218 -14.46 3.20 -2.96
N LEU A 219 -15.08 2.59 -3.96
CA LEU A 219 -15.22 3.20 -5.28
C LEU A 219 -16.06 4.48 -5.26
N THR A 220 -17.08 4.59 -4.37
CA THR A 220 -17.82 5.83 -4.19
C THR A 220 -16.93 6.92 -3.59
N ILE A 221 -16.16 6.60 -2.54
CA ILE A 221 -15.20 7.54 -1.93
C ILE A 221 -14.21 8.04 -2.99
N HIS A 222 -13.60 7.13 -3.71
CA HIS A 222 -12.62 7.42 -4.76
C HIS A 222 -13.22 8.26 -5.89
N HIS A 223 -14.42 7.93 -6.36
CA HIS A 223 -15.09 8.66 -7.43
C HIS A 223 -15.43 10.10 -7.02
N GLN A 224 -15.94 10.30 -5.80
CA GLN A 224 -16.34 11.62 -5.28
C GLN A 224 -15.15 12.52 -4.94
N THR A 225 -13.95 11.96 -4.82
CA THR A 225 -12.71 12.70 -4.48
C THR A 225 -11.68 12.72 -5.60
N LYS A 226 -12.11 12.28 -6.79
CA LYS A 226 -11.29 12.21 -8.00
C LYS A 226 -10.78 13.60 -8.41
N ARG A 227 -9.46 13.69 -8.60
CA ARG A 227 -8.76 14.88 -9.10
C ARG A 227 -7.82 14.52 -10.24
N ASP A 228 -7.65 15.45 -11.17
CA ASP A 228 -6.73 15.29 -12.29
C ASP A 228 -5.26 15.38 -11.82
N ASP A 229 -4.38 14.63 -12.47
CA ASP A 229 -2.93 14.60 -12.15
C ASP A 229 -2.18 15.89 -12.59
N SER A 230 -2.87 16.87 -13.18
CA SER A 230 -2.24 18.10 -13.71
C SER A 230 -1.52 18.92 -12.65
N ASP A 231 -1.85 18.73 -11.38
CA ASP A 231 -1.44 19.62 -10.29
C ASP A 231 -0.17 19.17 -9.58
N PHE A 232 0.43 18.04 -9.99
CA PHE A 232 1.60 17.48 -9.33
C PHE A 232 2.88 17.54 -10.16
N PHE A 233 3.94 18.03 -9.53
CA PHE A 233 5.28 18.01 -10.10
C PHE A 233 5.98 16.68 -9.78
N GLY A 234 6.43 15.97 -10.81
CA GLY A 234 7.27 14.77 -10.69
C GLY A 234 6.62 13.49 -11.19
N SER A 235 7.25 12.35 -10.89
CA SER A 235 6.77 11.03 -11.28
C SER A 235 5.88 10.46 -10.17
N GLN A 236 4.56 10.40 -10.41
CA GLN A 236 3.62 9.75 -9.47
C GLN A 236 4.00 8.32 -9.16
N LEU A 237 4.44 7.57 -10.19
CA LEU A 237 4.93 6.21 -10.02
C LEU A 237 6.06 6.14 -9.00
N SER A 238 6.99 7.09 -9.05
CA SER A 238 8.12 7.14 -8.12
C SER A 238 7.65 7.44 -6.71
N ARG A 239 6.80 8.48 -6.54
CA ARG A 239 6.27 8.90 -5.23
C ARG A 239 5.44 7.81 -4.55
N LEU A 240 4.50 7.23 -5.30
CA LEU A 240 3.46 6.35 -4.74
C LEU A 240 3.90 4.90 -4.56
N TYR A 241 4.94 4.46 -5.29
CA TYR A 241 5.38 3.08 -5.32
C TYR A 241 6.88 2.89 -5.15
N ILE A 242 7.70 3.44 -6.05
CA ILE A 242 9.14 3.11 -6.10
C ILE A 242 9.85 3.57 -4.82
N SER A 243 9.62 4.81 -4.38
CA SER A 243 10.23 5.34 -3.16
C SER A 243 9.79 4.59 -1.90
N GLU A 244 8.55 4.08 -1.87
CA GLU A 244 8.09 3.22 -0.78
C GLU A 244 8.85 1.90 -0.77
N ILE A 245 8.95 1.23 -1.92
CA ILE A 245 9.73 -0.01 -2.08
C ILE A 245 11.17 0.20 -1.61
N GLU A 246 11.84 1.26 -2.08
CA GLU A 246 13.21 1.59 -1.66
C GLU A 246 13.31 1.79 -0.15
N GLY A 247 12.36 2.52 0.44
CA GLY A 247 12.28 2.70 1.89
C GLY A 247 12.10 1.38 2.66
N HIS A 248 11.30 0.44 2.14
CA HIS A 248 11.16 -0.90 2.71
C HIS A 248 12.46 -1.72 2.58
N LEU A 249 13.11 -1.70 1.42
CA LEU A 249 14.38 -2.38 1.19
C LEU A 249 15.49 -1.86 2.11
N ILE A 250 15.57 -0.54 2.33
CA ILE A 250 16.51 0.07 3.29
C ILE A 250 16.26 -0.49 4.70
N ARG A 251 15.00 -0.51 5.17
CA ARG A 251 14.63 -1.08 6.48
C ARG A 251 15.00 -2.56 6.59
N MET A 252 14.79 -3.34 5.53
CA MET A 252 15.13 -4.76 5.49
C MET A 252 16.64 -5.02 5.44
N SER A 253 17.41 -4.09 4.85
CA SER A 253 18.87 -4.15 4.77
C SER A 253 19.58 -3.87 6.10
N HIS A 254 18.84 -3.40 7.11
CA HIS A 254 19.40 -3.15 8.44
C HIS A 254 20.05 -4.44 9.00
N PRO A 255 21.30 -4.39 9.50
CA PRO A 255 22.02 -5.57 10.01
C PRO A 255 21.22 -6.41 11.01
N ASP A 256 20.44 -5.75 11.85
CA ASP A 256 19.70 -6.39 12.96
C ASP A 256 18.34 -6.96 12.56
N LYS A 257 17.89 -6.79 11.32
CA LYS A 257 16.57 -7.28 10.87
C LYS A 257 16.69 -8.63 10.18
N PHE A 258 17.22 -8.66 8.95
CA PHE A 258 17.27 -9.87 8.14
C PHE A 258 18.61 -10.02 7.42
N PRO A 259 19.71 -10.34 8.14
CA PRO A 259 21.02 -10.49 7.53
C PRO A 259 21.04 -11.56 6.42
N HIS A 260 20.19 -12.57 6.51
CA HIS A 260 20.09 -13.65 5.53
C HIS A 260 19.40 -13.24 4.21
N LEU A 261 18.53 -12.22 4.20
CA LEU A 261 17.90 -11.73 2.96
C LEU A 261 18.84 -10.83 2.14
N LYS A 262 19.96 -10.38 2.71
CA LYS A 262 20.92 -9.51 2.00
C LYS A 262 21.49 -10.17 0.75
N SER A 263 21.78 -11.47 0.78
CA SER A 263 22.23 -12.19 -0.42
C SER A 263 21.14 -12.26 -1.48
N TRP A 264 19.87 -12.33 -1.07
CA TRP A 264 18.72 -12.42 -1.95
C TRP A 264 18.38 -11.13 -2.67
N PHE A 265 18.82 -9.98 -2.15
CA PHE A 265 18.72 -8.70 -2.88
C PHE A 265 19.53 -8.73 -4.17
N ARG A 266 20.48 -9.66 -4.33
CA ARG A 266 21.23 -9.88 -5.57
C ARG A 266 20.57 -10.90 -6.52
N GLY A 267 19.40 -11.40 -6.15
CA GLY A 267 18.71 -12.51 -6.81
C GLY A 267 18.84 -13.81 -6.00
N PHE A 268 17.94 -14.76 -6.28
CA PHE A 268 17.89 -16.06 -5.62
C PHE A 268 17.28 -17.12 -6.55
N TRP A 269 17.42 -18.39 -6.22
CA TRP A 269 16.72 -19.47 -6.93
C TRP A 269 15.57 -20.01 -6.09
N LEU A 270 14.46 -20.32 -6.75
CA LEU A 270 13.33 -21.05 -6.19
C LEU A 270 13.05 -22.24 -7.12
N GLY A 271 13.38 -23.45 -6.65
CA GLY A 271 13.38 -24.63 -7.52
C GLY A 271 14.40 -24.45 -8.65
N LYS A 272 13.96 -24.58 -9.90
CA LYS A 272 14.82 -24.36 -11.08
C LYS A 272 14.75 -22.95 -11.67
N ARG A 273 13.96 -22.05 -11.08
CA ARG A 273 13.79 -20.69 -11.59
C ARG A 273 14.70 -19.71 -10.85
N LYS A 274 15.46 -18.93 -11.59
CA LYS A 274 16.27 -17.82 -11.06
C LYS A 274 15.46 -16.54 -11.06
N TYR A 275 15.32 -15.93 -9.90
CA TYR A 275 14.78 -14.59 -9.72
C TYR A 275 15.95 -13.59 -9.64
N LEU A 276 15.81 -12.47 -10.35
CA LEU A 276 16.80 -11.40 -10.38
C LEU A 276 16.68 -10.49 -9.15
N SER A 277 17.58 -9.52 -9.02
CA SER A 277 17.55 -8.54 -7.93
C SER A 277 16.30 -7.65 -7.99
N VAL A 278 15.85 -7.15 -6.83
CA VAL A 278 14.74 -6.17 -6.79
C VAL A 278 15.08 -4.93 -7.61
N GLU A 279 16.31 -4.45 -7.52
CA GLU A 279 16.83 -3.33 -8.32
C GLU A 279 16.77 -3.59 -9.84
N HIS A 280 16.91 -4.85 -10.27
CA HIS A 280 16.71 -5.19 -11.68
C HIS A 280 15.25 -4.93 -12.09
N TYR A 281 14.30 -5.41 -11.30
CA TYR A 281 12.88 -5.23 -11.60
C TYR A 281 12.44 -3.76 -11.51
N LEU A 282 12.91 -3.00 -10.50
CA LEU A 282 12.60 -1.58 -10.37
C LEU A 282 13.11 -0.77 -11.57
N ARG A 283 14.36 -0.99 -12.01
CA ARG A 283 14.89 -0.31 -13.21
C ARG A 283 14.12 -0.66 -14.47
N LYS A 284 13.58 -1.87 -14.56
CA LYS A 284 12.71 -2.30 -15.67
C LYS A 284 11.37 -1.57 -15.61
N ILE A 285 10.71 -1.57 -14.44
CA ILE A 285 9.45 -0.87 -14.19
C ILE A 285 9.57 0.63 -14.52
N GLU A 286 10.65 1.29 -14.11
CA GLU A 286 10.89 2.71 -14.41
C GLU A 286 10.98 3.01 -15.92
N ARG A 287 11.55 2.09 -16.72
CA ARG A 287 11.57 2.24 -18.20
C ARG A 287 10.17 2.20 -18.80
N HIS A 288 9.24 1.51 -18.13
CA HIS A 288 7.84 1.39 -18.53
C HIS A 288 6.92 2.38 -17.79
N LYS A 289 7.45 3.43 -17.16
CA LYS A 289 6.64 4.39 -16.38
C LYS A 289 5.45 4.99 -17.14
N GLY A 290 5.54 5.12 -18.46
CA GLY A 290 4.42 5.60 -19.30
C GLY A 290 3.23 4.63 -19.35
N GLN A 291 3.47 3.32 -19.22
CA GLN A 291 2.44 2.28 -19.16
C GLN A 291 1.83 2.14 -17.76
N LEU A 292 2.49 2.72 -16.74
CA LEU A 292 2.08 2.70 -15.33
C LEU A 292 1.55 4.07 -14.88
N LYS A 293 1.00 4.84 -15.83
CA LYS A 293 0.48 6.18 -15.53
C LYS A 293 -0.69 6.08 -14.54
N VAL A 294 -0.66 6.89 -13.50
CA VAL A 294 -1.79 7.10 -12.58
C VAL A 294 -2.68 8.17 -13.22
N PRO A 295 -3.89 7.83 -13.70
CA PRO A 295 -4.69 8.80 -14.43
C PRO A 295 -5.31 9.88 -13.52
N TYR A 296 -5.60 9.52 -12.27
CA TYR A 296 -6.24 10.41 -11.29
C TYR A 296 -5.72 10.13 -9.89
N LEU A 297 -5.67 11.18 -9.08
CA LEU A 297 -5.43 11.09 -7.65
C LEU A 297 -6.75 11.18 -6.91
N MET A 298 -6.89 10.40 -5.84
CA MET A 298 -8.15 10.23 -5.11
C MET A 298 -7.85 10.15 -3.62
N LEU A 299 -8.86 10.44 -2.79
CA LEU A 299 -8.77 10.13 -1.37
C LEU A 299 -8.69 8.60 -1.22
N ILE A 300 -7.63 8.14 -0.55
CA ILE A 300 -7.48 6.75 -0.11
C ILE A 300 -7.45 6.69 1.41
N HIS A 301 -7.93 5.58 1.96
CA HIS A 301 -7.87 5.31 3.39
C HIS A 301 -6.42 5.16 3.87
N GLY A 302 -5.56 4.58 3.04
CA GLY A 302 -4.12 4.41 3.32
C GLY A 302 -3.80 3.26 4.29
N ASP A 303 -4.77 2.86 5.12
CA ASP A 303 -4.73 1.67 5.98
C ASP A 303 -5.98 0.78 5.84
N CYS A 304 -6.39 0.53 4.59
CA CYS A 304 -7.62 -0.20 4.22
C CYS A 304 -7.52 -1.74 4.41
N HIS A 305 -7.09 -2.20 5.58
CA HIS A 305 -7.05 -3.62 5.90
C HIS A 305 -8.37 -4.12 6.53
N SER A 306 -8.63 -5.43 6.53
CA SER A 306 -9.94 -6.00 6.89
C SER A 306 -10.45 -5.69 8.31
N ARG A 307 -9.54 -5.31 9.23
CA ARG A 307 -9.88 -4.86 10.60
C ARG A 307 -10.48 -3.44 10.65
N ASN A 308 -10.18 -2.60 9.66
CA ASN A 308 -10.62 -1.20 9.59
C ASN A 308 -11.89 -1.04 8.75
N ILE A 309 -12.51 -2.15 8.34
CA ILE A 309 -13.71 -2.19 7.54
C ILE A 309 -14.80 -2.86 8.37
N MET A 310 -15.82 -2.11 8.74
CA MET A 310 -17.00 -2.59 9.45
C MET A 310 -18.13 -2.80 8.45
N LEU A 311 -18.87 -3.90 8.59
CA LEU A 311 -20.03 -4.25 7.76
C LEU A 311 -21.27 -4.42 8.64
N ASP A 312 -22.41 -3.92 8.17
CA ASP A 312 -23.68 -4.16 8.85
C ASP A 312 -24.06 -5.65 8.84
N PRO A 313 -24.99 -6.10 9.69
CA PRO A 313 -25.40 -7.51 9.75
C PRO A 313 -25.88 -8.09 8.42
N GLN A 314 -26.39 -7.23 7.52
CA GLN A 314 -26.88 -7.59 6.19
C GLN A 314 -25.77 -7.60 5.12
N LEU A 315 -24.54 -7.18 5.44
CA LEU A 315 -23.41 -7.05 4.51
C LEU A 315 -23.72 -6.16 3.30
N GLN A 316 -24.46 -5.07 3.53
CA GLN A 316 -24.90 -4.10 2.53
C GLN A 316 -24.25 -2.73 2.72
N GLN A 317 -23.95 -2.36 3.97
CA GLN A 317 -23.34 -1.08 4.31
C GLN A 317 -21.95 -1.30 4.89
N LEU A 318 -21.00 -0.44 4.50
CA LEU A 318 -19.69 -0.37 5.13
C LEU A 318 -19.52 0.91 5.94
N LYS A 319 -18.65 0.81 6.94
CA LYS A 319 -18.05 1.94 7.64
C LYS A 319 -16.55 1.69 7.77
N LEU A 320 -15.75 2.69 7.42
CA LEU A 320 -14.30 2.71 7.61
C LEU A 320 -13.99 3.37 8.96
N ILE A 321 -13.02 2.80 9.66
CA ILE A 321 -12.50 3.30 10.94
C ILE A 321 -10.99 3.53 10.85
N ASP A 322 -10.47 4.34 11.75
CA ASP A 322 -9.04 4.67 11.86
C ASP A 322 -8.48 5.52 10.71
N LEU A 323 -8.84 6.81 10.74
CA LEU A 323 -8.53 7.79 9.69
C LEU A 323 -7.13 8.40 9.79
N ASP A 324 -6.21 7.80 10.54
CA ASP A 324 -4.87 8.34 10.79
C ASP A 324 -3.98 8.34 9.52
N HIS A 325 -4.36 7.52 8.54
CA HIS A 325 -3.61 7.27 7.31
C HIS A 325 -4.28 7.79 6.03
N LEU A 326 -5.34 8.62 6.15
CA LEU A 326 -5.97 9.23 4.98
C LEU A 326 -4.94 10.01 4.14
N ASP A 327 -4.95 9.76 2.84
CA ASP A 327 -4.15 10.48 1.85
C ASP A 327 -5.07 10.97 0.74
N ASN A 328 -5.19 12.29 0.61
CA ASN A 328 -6.02 12.91 -0.41
C ASN A 328 -5.44 12.67 -1.82
N ASP A 329 -4.12 12.51 -1.92
CA ASP A 329 -3.37 12.44 -3.18
C ASP A 329 -2.92 11.00 -3.47
N GLY A 330 -3.76 10.02 -3.13
CA GLY A 330 -3.47 8.61 -3.29
C GLY A 330 -3.87 8.04 -4.64
N ASP A 331 -3.35 6.85 -4.92
CA ASP A 331 -3.83 6.00 -6.00
C ASP A 331 -4.85 5.00 -5.42
N TYR A 332 -6.09 5.03 -5.93
CA TYR A 332 -7.18 4.18 -5.42
C TYR A 332 -6.83 2.69 -5.40
N ILE A 333 -5.92 2.25 -6.27
CA ILE A 333 -5.42 0.87 -6.32
C ILE A 333 -4.77 0.45 -5.00
N LYS A 334 -4.18 1.39 -4.24
CA LYS A 334 -3.47 1.09 -2.99
C LYS A 334 -4.39 0.55 -1.90
N ASP A 335 -5.62 1.08 -1.76
CA ASP A 335 -6.58 0.56 -0.77
C ASP A 335 -6.97 -0.89 -1.10
N PHE A 336 -7.23 -1.19 -2.38
CA PHE A 336 -7.53 -2.55 -2.82
C PHE A 336 -6.34 -3.49 -2.70
N ALA A 337 -5.12 -3.01 -2.97
CA ALA A 337 -3.90 -3.80 -2.82
C ALA A 337 -3.65 -4.16 -1.36
N LEU A 338 -3.79 -3.22 -0.43
CA LEU A 338 -3.65 -3.47 1.00
C LEU A 338 -4.72 -4.44 1.50
N LEU A 339 -5.97 -4.28 1.05
CA LEU A 339 -7.05 -5.20 1.41
C LEU A 339 -6.81 -6.63 0.87
N LEU A 340 -6.34 -6.75 -0.38
CA LEU A 340 -5.98 -8.02 -1.00
C LEU A 340 -4.80 -8.67 -0.29
N GLU A 341 -3.76 -7.91 0.01
CA GLU A 341 -2.62 -8.34 0.81
C GLU A 341 -3.09 -8.87 2.17
N ASP A 342 -3.87 -8.08 2.93
CA ASP A 342 -4.26 -8.43 4.29
C ASP A 342 -5.07 -9.76 4.36
N VAL A 343 -6.04 -9.91 3.44
CA VAL A 343 -6.89 -11.11 3.39
C VAL A 343 -6.16 -12.33 2.83
N CYS A 344 -5.24 -12.14 1.87
CA CYS A 344 -4.58 -13.24 1.17
C CYS A 344 -3.25 -13.66 1.81
N VAL A 345 -2.57 -12.78 2.54
CA VAL A 345 -1.21 -13.01 3.06
C VAL A 345 -1.11 -12.66 4.54
N PHE A 346 -1.39 -11.42 4.97
CA PHE A 346 -1.20 -11.00 6.35
C PHE A 346 -1.85 -11.95 7.37
N ARG A 347 -3.14 -12.30 7.17
CA ARG A 347 -3.86 -13.21 8.07
C ARG A 347 -3.17 -14.56 8.24
N PHE A 348 -2.58 -15.11 7.18
CA PHE A 348 -1.89 -16.41 7.26
C PHE A 348 -0.59 -16.35 8.05
N VAL A 349 0.00 -15.16 8.15
CA VAL A 349 1.34 -14.97 8.69
C VAL A 349 1.33 -14.42 10.12
N PHE A 350 0.42 -13.48 10.41
CA PHE A 350 0.42 -12.73 11.65
C PHE A 350 -0.71 -13.11 12.62
N ASP A 351 -1.78 -13.76 12.14
CA ASP A 351 -2.89 -14.19 13.01
C ASP A 351 -2.61 -15.59 13.57
N GLU A 352 -2.20 -15.65 14.85
CA GLU A 352 -1.88 -16.93 15.51
C GLU A 352 -3.10 -17.86 15.60
N GLY A 353 -4.29 -17.31 15.86
CA GLY A 353 -5.52 -18.08 15.95
C GLY A 353 -5.84 -18.76 14.63
N TYR A 354 -5.66 -18.02 13.53
CA TYR A 354 -5.86 -18.56 12.19
C TYR A 354 -4.78 -19.59 11.80
N ARG A 355 -3.51 -19.39 12.21
CA ARG A 355 -2.44 -20.39 11.99
C ARG A 355 -2.73 -21.71 12.68
N LEU A 356 -3.21 -21.67 13.94
CA LEU A 356 -3.60 -22.86 14.68
C LEU A 356 -4.76 -23.61 14.01
N TYR A 357 -5.71 -22.87 13.42
CA TYR A 357 -6.84 -23.45 12.71
C TYR A 357 -6.43 -24.25 11.45
N LEU A 358 -5.45 -23.76 10.68
CA LEU A 358 -4.96 -24.46 9.49
C LEU A 358 -4.21 -25.78 9.81
N GLY A 359 -3.80 -25.97 11.07
CA GLY A 359 -3.05 -27.14 11.53
C GLY A 359 -1.58 -27.15 11.10
N ASN A 360 -0.73 -27.85 11.87
CA ASN A 360 0.73 -27.93 11.64
C ASN A 360 1.13 -28.51 10.27
N GLY A 361 0.21 -29.18 9.56
CA GLY A 361 0.46 -29.77 8.24
C GLY A 361 0.41 -28.79 7.07
N ALA A 362 -0.11 -27.58 7.29
CA ALA A 362 -0.27 -26.58 6.24
C ALA A 362 0.96 -25.68 6.06
N GLN A 363 2.02 -25.84 6.87
CA GLN A 363 3.19 -24.95 6.88
C GLN A 363 4.49 -25.76 6.98
N HIS A 364 4.79 -26.58 5.99
CA HIS A 364 6.07 -27.27 5.91
C HIS A 364 7.05 -26.46 5.05
N PHE A 365 8.02 -25.82 5.72
CA PHE A 365 9.23 -25.33 5.08
C PHE A 365 10.23 -26.48 4.98
N ILE A 366 10.22 -27.25 3.88
CA ILE A 366 11.22 -28.29 3.65
C ILE A 366 12.45 -27.64 3.01
N SER A 367 13.55 -27.58 3.77
CA SER A 367 14.88 -27.19 3.27
C SER A 367 15.68 -28.45 2.96
N TYR A 368 15.92 -28.74 1.68
CA TYR A 368 16.68 -29.91 1.22
C TYR A 368 18.21 -29.75 1.31
N SER A 369 18.73 -29.18 2.40
CA SER A 369 20.17 -29.00 2.57
C SER A 369 20.72 -29.86 3.71
N THR A 370 21.51 -30.87 3.35
CA THR A 370 22.34 -31.65 4.29
C THR A 370 23.73 -31.02 4.51
N LYS A 371 24.04 -29.87 3.91
CA LYS A 371 25.33 -29.16 4.08
C LYS A 371 25.17 -27.90 4.92
N PRO A 372 25.84 -27.78 6.08
CA PRO A 372 25.80 -26.59 6.91
C PRO A 372 26.59 -25.47 6.22
N LYS A 373 25.92 -24.63 5.41
CA LYS A 373 26.24 -23.23 5.03
C LYS A 373 25.68 -22.76 3.67
N LEU A 374 24.97 -23.59 2.90
CA LEU A 374 24.28 -23.12 1.69
C LEU A 374 22.77 -23.13 1.93
N PHE A 375 22.21 -21.95 2.22
CA PHE A 375 20.77 -21.67 2.26
C PHE A 375 20.13 -21.69 0.85
N GLU A 376 20.79 -22.32 -0.12
CA GLU A 376 20.51 -22.18 -1.54
C GLU A 376 19.69 -23.36 -2.08
N ASN A 377 18.41 -23.05 -2.35
CA ASN A 377 17.73 -23.32 -3.63
C ASN A 377 16.51 -24.25 -3.65
N GLN A 378 16.00 -24.73 -2.51
CA GLN A 378 14.70 -25.40 -2.48
C GLN A 378 13.93 -24.97 -1.25
N ILE A 379 13.03 -24.01 -1.42
CA ILE A 379 12.00 -23.69 -0.43
C ILE A 379 10.72 -24.32 -0.95
N GLU A 380 10.24 -25.34 -0.26
CA GLU A 380 8.83 -25.64 -0.27
C GLU A 380 8.15 -24.64 0.66
N TYR A 381 7.20 -23.87 0.12
CA TYR A 381 6.44 -22.89 0.88
C TYR A 381 4.97 -23.22 0.72
N PRO A 382 4.19 -23.07 1.81
CA PRO A 382 2.77 -23.33 1.77
C PRO A 382 2.09 -22.26 0.92
N VAL A 383 1.11 -22.67 0.14
CA VAL A 383 0.45 -21.75 -0.78
C VAL A 383 -0.80 -21.16 -0.12
N PHE A 384 -0.99 -19.84 -0.26
CA PHE A 384 -2.16 -19.12 0.23
C PHE A 384 -3.39 -19.47 -0.63
N SER A 385 -4.04 -20.61 -0.34
CA SER A 385 -4.97 -21.20 -1.32
C SER A 385 -6.25 -21.78 -0.74
N SER A 386 -6.92 -21.07 0.16
CA SER A 386 -8.30 -21.43 0.46
C SER A 386 -9.20 -21.09 -0.73
N GLU A 387 -10.30 -21.83 -0.87
CA GLU A 387 -11.33 -21.51 -1.85
C GLU A 387 -11.90 -20.11 -1.62
N THR A 388 -12.10 -19.74 -0.35
CA THR A 388 -12.49 -18.41 0.12
C THR A 388 -11.58 -17.32 -0.42
N VAL A 389 -10.25 -17.46 -0.26
CA VAL A 389 -9.27 -16.46 -0.73
C VAL A 389 -9.32 -16.27 -2.25
N ARG A 390 -9.48 -17.37 -3.02
CA ARG A 390 -9.58 -17.26 -4.48
C ARG A 390 -10.88 -16.59 -4.92
N LEU A 391 -11.99 -16.89 -4.26
CA LEU A 391 -13.27 -16.24 -4.56
C LEU A 391 -13.27 -14.77 -4.17
N PHE A 392 -12.71 -14.44 -3.00
CA PHE A 392 -12.51 -13.06 -2.56
C PHE A 392 -11.72 -12.24 -3.60
N GLN A 393 -10.55 -12.73 -4.04
CA GLN A 393 -9.76 -12.05 -5.07
C GLN A 393 -10.57 -11.82 -6.35
N ARG A 394 -11.31 -12.83 -6.82
CA ARG A 394 -12.14 -12.71 -8.03
C ARG A 394 -13.24 -11.66 -7.89
N HIS A 395 -13.93 -11.62 -6.74
CA HIS A 395 -14.99 -10.64 -6.51
C HIS A 395 -14.42 -9.21 -6.46
N ILE A 396 -13.36 -8.98 -5.70
CA ILE A 396 -12.70 -7.66 -5.63
C ILE A 396 -12.18 -7.22 -7.01
N LEU A 397 -11.45 -8.08 -7.71
CA LEU A 397 -10.90 -7.76 -9.03
C LEU A 397 -11.97 -7.51 -10.09
N LYS A 398 -13.12 -8.20 -10.01
CA LYS A 398 -14.27 -7.93 -10.88
C LYS A 398 -14.79 -6.50 -10.70
N HIS A 399 -14.97 -6.06 -9.45
CA HIS A 399 -15.43 -4.70 -9.17
C HIS A 399 -14.38 -3.65 -9.53
N LEU A 400 -13.11 -3.93 -9.23
CA LEU A 400 -12.00 -3.05 -9.55
C LEU A 400 -11.85 -2.83 -11.05
N LYS A 401 -11.92 -3.91 -11.84
CA LYS A 401 -11.92 -3.86 -13.30
C LYS A 401 -13.07 -3.00 -13.84
N ALA A 402 -14.29 -3.24 -13.36
CA ALA A 402 -15.46 -2.49 -13.80
C ALA A 402 -15.30 -0.98 -13.54
N TYR A 403 -14.75 -0.61 -12.38
CA TYR A 403 -14.47 0.79 -12.07
C TYR A 403 -13.35 1.38 -12.93
N ALA A 404 -12.25 0.65 -13.12
CA ALA A 404 -11.17 1.10 -13.99
C ALA A 404 -11.68 1.38 -15.41
N GLU A 405 -12.55 0.52 -15.94
CA GLU A 405 -13.24 0.73 -17.21
C GLU A 405 -14.12 2.00 -17.20
N THR A 406 -14.84 2.31 -16.11
CA THR A 406 -15.68 3.52 -16.05
C THR A 406 -14.88 4.81 -16.04
N ILE A 407 -13.65 4.79 -15.53
CA ILE A 407 -12.77 5.98 -15.49
C ILE A 407 -11.72 5.99 -16.61
N ASN A 408 -11.77 5.04 -17.56
CA ASN A 408 -10.79 4.85 -18.63
C ASN A 408 -9.35 4.67 -18.14
N ASP A 409 -9.19 3.86 -17.10
CA ASP A 409 -7.91 3.53 -16.52
C ASP A 409 -7.42 2.18 -17.07
N GLU A 410 -6.55 2.22 -18.07
CA GLU A 410 -6.02 1.02 -18.72
C GLU A 410 -4.86 0.37 -17.94
N SER A 411 -4.21 1.10 -17.02
CA SER A 411 -2.99 0.67 -16.32
C SER A 411 -3.24 0.11 -14.91
N TRP A 412 -4.52 0.01 -14.52
CA TRP A 412 -4.94 -0.35 -13.16
C TRP A 412 -4.36 -1.69 -12.70
N LYS A 413 -4.28 -2.66 -13.61
CA LYS A 413 -3.87 -4.03 -13.29
C LYS A 413 -2.36 -4.08 -13.03
N GLU A 414 -1.57 -3.41 -13.85
CA GLU A 414 -0.12 -3.33 -13.70
C GLU A 414 0.25 -2.58 -12.41
N ARG A 415 -0.45 -1.48 -12.10
CA ARG A 415 -0.29 -0.75 -10.83
C ARG A 415 -0.73 -1.57 -9.63
N LEU A 416 -1.75 -2.43 -9.75
CA LEU A 416 -2.16 -3.33 -8.68
C LEU A 416 -1.06 -4.34 -8.32
N TRP A 417 -0.40 -4.94 -9.32
CA TRP A 417 0.71 -5.86 -9.07
C TRP A 417 1.88 -5.16 -8.37
N LEU A 418 2.18 -3.92 -8.77
CA LEU A 418 3.20 -3.11 -8.13
C LEU A 418 2.83 -2.72 -6.69
N ALA A 419 1.58 -2.31 -6.47
CA ALA A 419 1.05 -1.98 -5.14
C ALA A 419 1.14 -3.18 -4.20
N LEU A 420 0.71 -4.37 -4.65
CA LEU A 420 0.79 -5.60 -3.89
C LEU A 420 2.25 -5.96 -3.54
N ALA A 421 3.17 -5.88 -4.51
CA ALA A 421 4.58 -6.12 -4.22
C ALA A 421 5.14 -5.12 -3.19
N THR A 422 4.70 -3.85 -3.24
CA THR A 422 5.07 -2.81 -2.27
C THR A 422 4.61 -3.18 -0.86
N TYR A 423 3.34 -3.55 -0.69
CA TYR A 423 2.78 -3.94 0.61
C TYR A 423 3.38 -5.25 1.15
N LEU A 424 3.69 -6.22 0.29
CA LEU A 424 4.41 -7.42 0.72
C LEU A 424 5.82 -7.08 1.22
N LEU A 425 6.58 -6.23 0.53
CA LEU A 425 7.89 -5.79 1.01
C LEU A 425 7.78 -4.99 2.33
N PHE A 426 6.71 -4.21 2.50
CA PHE A 426 6.40 -3.61 3.79
C PHE A 426 6.21 -4.67 4.88
N LEU A 427 5.41 -5.71 4.64
CA LEU A 427 5.23 -6.80 5.58
C LEU A 427 6.53 -7.51 5.93
N VAL A 428 7.40 -7.78 4.94
CA VAL A 428 8.72 -8.37 5.21
C VAL A 428 9.46 -7.52 6.24
N SER A 429 9.45 -6.19 6.07
CA SER A 429 10.13 -5.27 7.00
C SER A 429 9.57 -5.26 8.44
N LYS A 430 8.33 -5.77 8.64
CA LYS A 430 7.65 -5.86 9.94
C LYS A 430 7.76 -7.23 10.58
N GLN A 431 8.07 -8.25 9.80
CA GLN A 431 8.15 -9.62 10.30
C GLN A 431 9.33 -9.79 11.27
N LYS A 432 9.19 -10.71 12.24
CA LYS A 432 10.24 -11.15 13.16
C LYS A 432 10.74 -12.55 12.82
N ASP A 433 9.85 -13.39 12.31
CA ASP A 433 10.13 -14.76 11.91
C ASP A 433 10.78 -14.82 10.52
N LYS A 434 11.89 -15.55 10.43
CA LYS A 434 12.72 -15.59 9.22
C LYS A 434 12.01 -16.29 8.07
N GLU A 435 11.34 -17.39 8.35
CA GLU A 435 10.67 -18.24 7.39
C GLU A 435 9.51 -17.49 6.75
N TYR A 436 8.67 -16.83 7.55
CA TYR A 436 7.60 -15.99 7.03
C TYR A 436 8.12 -14.77 6.26
N ALA A 437 9.17 -14.11 6.74
CA ALA A 437 9.78 -12.97 6.04
C ALA A 437 10.29 -13.39 4.66
N THR A 438 10.93 -14.56 4.59
CA THR A 438 11.43 -15.14 3.34
C THR A 438 10.29 -15.44 2.38
N MET A 439 9.23 -16.09 2.86
CA MET A 439 8.05 -16.43 2.05
C MET A 439 7.39 -15.17 1.46
N ILE A 440 7.11 -14.16 2.29
CA ILE A 440 6.49 -12.90 1.84
C ILE A 440 7.40 -12.22 0.80
N TYR A 441 8.72 -12.20 1.02
CA TYR A 441 9.66 -11.65 0.06
C TYR A 441 9.62 -12.39 -1.29
N VAL A 442 9.60 -13.73 -1.27
CA VAL A 442 9.47 -14.53 -2.51
C VAL A 442 8.21 -14.13 -3.30
N GLU A 443 7.06 -14.00 -2.63
CA GLU A 443 5.81 -13.60 -3.30
C GLU A 443 5.89 -12.19 -3.87
N ALA A 444 6.49 -11.24 -3.14
CA ALA A 444 6.71 -9.90 -3.66
C ALA A 444 7.55 -9.91 -4.95
N ILE A 445 8.63 -10.70 -4.98
CA ILE A 445 9.52 -10.78 -6.14
C ILE A 445 8.86 -11.48 -7.33
N LYS A 446 7.97 -12.46 -7.09
CA LYS A 446 7.16 -13.06 -8.17
C LYS A 446 6.24 -12.04 -8.82
N LEU A 447 5.53 -11.23 -8.04
CA LEU A 447 4.66 -10.19 -8.57
C LEU A 447 5.45 -9.19 -9.44
N LEU A 448 6.65 -8.78 -8.99
CA LEU A 448 7.53 -7.90 -9.76
C LEU A 448 8.03 -8.57 -11.05
N GLU A 449 8.41 -9.84 -11.02
CA GLU A 449 8.86 -10.57 -12.21
C GLU A 449 7.72 -10.76 -13.22
N GLU A 450 6.51 -11.10 -12.77
CA GLU A 450 5.32 -11.20 -13.61
C GLU A 450 4.99 -9.86 -14.26
N LEU A 451 5.02 -8.78 -13.48
CA LEU A 451 4.82 -7.42 -13.96
C LEU A 451 5.85 -7.04 -15.02
N VAL A 452 7.14 -7.25 -14.76
CA VAL A 452 8.19 -6.93 -15.73
C VAL A 452 8.08 -7.80 -16.98
N THR A 453 7.72 -9.08 -16.85
CA THR A 453 7.50 -9.97 -17.99
C THR A 453 6.33 -9.50 -18.84
N HIS A 454 5.25 -9.02 -18.21
CA HIS A 454 4.12 -8.41 -18.88
C HIS A 454 4.56 -7.17 -19.66
N LEU A 455 5.24 -6.22 -19.01
CA LEU A 455 5.66 -4.96 -19.61
C LEU A 455 6.70 -5.15 -20.73
N ASP A 456 7.67 -6.04 -20.56
CA ASP A 456 8.74 -6.30 -21.54
C ASP A 456 8.24 -7.15 -22.74
N LYS A 457 7.35 -8.12 -22.51
CA LYS A 457 7.03 -9.17 -23.49
C LYS A 457 5.54 -9.24 -23.90
N GLY A 458 4.70 -8.38 -23.33
CA GLY A 458 3.24 -8.40 -23.58
C GLY A 458 2.55 -9.66 -23.05
N ARG A 459 3.18 -10.43 -22.14
CA ARG A 459 2.54 -11.61 -21.55
C ARG A 459 1.41 -11.15 -20.62
N PRO A 460 0.17 -11.66 -20.72
CA PRO A 460 -0.91 -11.20 -19.85
C PRO A 460 -0.61 -11.52 -18.38
N LEU A 461 -0.91 -10.56 -17.49
CA LEU A 461 -0.90 -10.78 -16.04
C LEU A 461 -1.96 -11.81 -15.65
N SER A 462 -1.68 -12.63 -14.63
CA SER A 462 -2.63 -13.60 -14.07
C SER A 462 -3.96 -12.95 -13.72
N ASP A 463 -5.06 -13.69 -13.76
CA ASP A 463 -6.38 -13.18 -13.35
C ASP A 463 -6.47 -12.93 -11.84
N ILE A 464 -5.66 -13.62 -11.05
CA ILE A 464 -5.54 -13.43 -9.60
C ILE A 464 -4.06 -13.35 -9.20
N PRO A 465 -3.68 -12.42 -8.31
CA PRO A 465 -2.28 -12.23 -7.89
C PRO A 465 -1.77 -13.39 -7.01
N PHE A 466 -2.64 -14.01 -6.21
CA PHE A 466 -2.29 -15.12 -5.32
C PHE A 466 -3.07 -16.37 -5.71
N PRO A 467 -2.66 -17.11 -6.75
CA PRO A 467 -3.42 -18.23 -7.29
C PRO A 467 -3.46 -19.44 -6.37
N GLY A 468 -2.62 -19.49 -5.34
CA GLY A 468 -2.69 -20.55 -4.36
C GLY A 468 -2.18 -21.92 -4.84
N LYS A 469 -1.88 -22.09 -6.13
CA LYS A 469 -1.07 -23.21 -6.60
C LYS A 469 0.02 -22.63 -7.45
N HIS A 470 1.24 -23.01 -7.15
CA HIS A 470 2.27 -22.86 -8.15
C HIS A 470 1.96 -23.85 -9.24
N PRO A 471 2.01 -23.45 -10.51
CA PRO A 471 1.89 -24.41 -11.59
C PRO A 471 2.89 -25.53 -11.29
N ALA A 472 2.42 -26.78 -11.33
CA ALA A 472 3.29 -27.94 -11.33
C ALA A 472 4.20 -27.82 -12.56
N GLY A 473 5.36 -27.18 -12.38
CA GLY A 473 5.99 -26.49 -13.52
C GLY A 473 6.93 -25.31 -13.20
N VAL A 474 7.33 -25.09 -11.94
CA VAL A 474 8.54 -24.29 -11.62
C VAL A 474 9.84 -25.10 -11.88
N THR A 475 9.68 -26.36 -12.28
CA THR A 475 10.45 -26.89 -13.40
C THR A 475 9.74 -26.40 -14.65
N PRO A 476 10.23 -25.37 -15.39
CA PRO A 476 9.73 -25.18 -16.75
C PRO A 476 9.68 -26.56 -17.42
N GLU A 477 8.66 -26.87 -18.23
CA GLU A 477 8.89 -27.84 -19.30
C GLU A 477 10.26 -27.52 -19.85
N GLU A 478 11.16 -28.49 -19.86
CA GLU A 478 12.54 -28.30 -20.24
C GLU A 478 12.58 -27.55 -21.58
N ASP A 479 12.60 -26.23 -21.54
CA ASP A 479 13.12 -25.44 -22.60
C ASP A 479 14.62 -25.66 -22.44
N LYS A 480 15.08 -26.77 -23.02
CA LYS A 480 16.47 -27.23 -23.03
C LYS A 480 17.43 -26.18 -23.63
N ARG A 481 16.95 -24.96 -23.93
CA ARG A 481 17.65 -23.91 -24.67
C ARG A 481 17.52 -22.50 -24.09
N GLY A 482 16.87 -22.29 -22.93
CA GLY A 482 16.34 -20.97 -22.58
C GLY A 482 17.13 -20.07 -21.61
N LEU A 483 17.41 -20.51 -20.37
CA LEU A 483 17.57 -19.56 -19.25
C LEU A 483 18.77 -19.74 -18.31
N SER A 484 19.77 -20.53 -18.71
CA SER A 484 21.08 -20.60 -18.02
C SER A 484 22.26 -20.30 -18.93
N SER A 485 22.01 -19.77 -20.12
CA SER A 485 23.07 -19.52 -21.08
C SER A 485 23.83 -18.22 -20.78
N PRO A 486 25.17 -18.19 -20.95
CA PRO A 486 25.97 -16.96 -20.87
C PRO A 486 25.42 -15.86 -21.77
N SER A 487 25.61 -14.59 -21.42
CA SER A 487 25.10 -13.43 -22.20
C SER A 487 25.56 -13.41 -23.66
N TRP A 488 26.70 -14.03 -23.94
CA TRP A 488 27.28 -14.16 -25.29
C TRP A 488 26.82 -15.41 -26.03
N TYR A 489 26.06 -16.31 -25.41
CA TYR A 489 25.70 -17.61 -25.98
C TYR A 489 24.91 -17.49 -27.30
N GLN A 490 24.05 -16.48 -27.42
CA GLN A 490 23.29 -16.24 -28.66
C GLN A 490 24.07 -15.48 -29.73
N HIS A 491 25.17 -14.80 -29.37
CA HIS A 491 25.85 -13.83 -30.25
C HIS A 491 27.30 -14.21 -30.58
N ASN A 492 27.89 -15.18 -29.87
CA ASN A 492 29.22 -15.69 -30.13
C ASN A 492 29.18 -17.22 -30.28
N LYS A 493 29.10 -17.67 -31.55
CA LYS A 493 28.97 -19.09 -31.90
C LYS A 493 30.15 -19.94 -31.41
N VAL A 494 31.36 -19.39 -31.40
CA VAL A 494 32.56 -20.10 -30.95
C VAL A 494 32.49 -20.34 -29.44
N LEU A 495 32.23 -19.30 -28.65
CA LEU A 495 32.09 -19.43 -27.20
C LEU A 495 30.92 -20.35 -26.82
N ALA A 496 29.79 -20.28 -27.53
CA ALA A 496 28.65 -21.15 -27.31
C ALA A 496 29.02 -22.63 -27.50
N LYS A 497 29.75 -22.96 -28.58
CA LYS A 497 30.21 -24.33 -28.83
C LYS A 497 31.25 -24.79 -27.79
N ILE A 498 32.15 -23.91 -27.33
CA ILE A 498 33.09 -24.23 -26.25
C ILE A 498 32.32 -24.54 -24.96
N HIS A 499 31.32 -23.73 -24.61
CA HIS A 499 30.49 -23.96 -23.42
C HIS A 499 29.77 -25.30 -23.48
N GLU A 500 29.08 -25.58 -24.58
CA GLU A 500 28.38 -26.86 -24.78
C GLU A 500 29.33 -28.05 -24.77
N GLY A 501 30.50 -27.92 -25.40
CA GLY A 501 31.50 -28.98 -25.44
C GLY A 501 32.07 -29.25 -24.05
N ALA A 502 32.39 -28.21 -23.28
CA ALA A 502 32.91 -28.34 -21.92
C ALA A 502 31.94 -29.10 -20.99
N LEU A 503 30.63 -28.81 -21.08
CA LEU A 503 29.61 -29.52 -20.30
C LEU A 503 29.40 -30.97 -20.74
N LYS A 504 29.74 -31.32 -21.99
CA LYS A 504 29.67 -32.69 -22.52
C LYS A 504 30.89 -33.54 -22.15
N LEU A 505 32.01 -32.94 -21.77
CA LEU A 505 33.24 -33.67 -21.42
C LEU A 505 33.03 -34.58 -20.21
N SER A 506 32.31 -34.13 -19.19
CA SER A 506 32.03 -34.92 -18.00
C SER A 506 30.78 -34.40 -17.27
N PRO A 507 29.91 -35.30 -16.77
CA PRO A 507 28.78 -34.91 -15.91
C PRO A 507 29.24 -34.35 -14.55
N ALA A 508 30.51 -34.52 -14.18
CA ALA A 508 31.11 -33.95 -12.97
C ALA A 508 31.54 -32.48 -13.13
N ILE A 509 31.30 -31.86 -14.29
CA ILE A 509 31.59 -30.44 -14.50
C ILE A 509 30.36 -29.61 -14.12
N ARG A 510 30.56 -28.68 -13.19
CA ARG A 510 29.61 -27.61 -12.87
C ARG A 510 30.16 -26.28 -13.36
N TYR A 511 29.30 -25.29 -13.56
CA TYR A 511 29.77 -23.94 -13.89
C TYR A 511 29.04 -22.87 -13.09
N GLU A 512 29.72 -21.74 -12.91
CA GLU A 512 29.18 -20.53 -12.32
C GLU A 512 29.37 -19.37 -13.31
N MET A 513 28.49 -18.38 -13.23
CA MET A 513 28.56 -17.18 -14.05
C MET A 513 28.63 -15.95 -13.15
N ASN A 514 29.39 -14.95 -13.57
CA ASN A 514 29.32 -13.66 -12.90
C ASN A 514 27.97 -12.96 -13.15
N SER A 515 27.69 -11.89 -12.42
CA SER A 515 26.42 -11.14 -12.50
C SER A 515 26.10 -10.61 -13.91
N SER A 516 27.13 -10.30 -14.71
CA SER A 516 26.96 -9.85 -16.10
C SER A 516 26.70 -10.99 -17.10
N GLY A 517 26.89 -12.25 -16.72
CA GLY A 517 26.87 -13.39 -17.64
C GLY A 517 27.99 -13.35 -18.70
N GLN A 518 29.01 -12.52 -18.52
CA GLN A 518 30.14 -12.38 -19.46
C GLN A 518 31.33 -13.27 -19.09
N VAL A 519 31.41 -13.72 -17.83
CA VAL A 519 32.45 -14.63 -17.38
C VAL A 519 31.80 -15.91 -16.91
N VAL A 520 32.31 -17.05 -17.39
CA VAL A 520 31.86 -18.39 -17.03
C VAL A 520 33.03 -19.15 -16.43
N GLN A 521 32.87 -19.69 -15.24
CA GLN A 521 33.88 -20.44 -14.51
C GLN A 521 33.42 -21.90 -14.40
N TYR A 522 34.27 -22.86 -14.73
CA TYR A 522 33.98 -24.30 -14.70
C TYR A 522 34.77 -24.95 -13.58
N PHE A 523 34.11 -25.82 -12.81
CA PHE A 523 34.65 -26.50 -11.65
C PHE A 523 34.41 -28.00 -11.78
N SER A 524 35.32 -28.81 -11.25
CA SER A 524 34.99 -30.20 -10.93
C SER A 524 34.05 -30.22 -9.72
N THR A 525 33.25 -31.28 -9.59
CA THR A 525 32.35 -31.48 -8.42
C THR A 525 33.11 -31.52 -7.10
N SER A 526 34.37 -31.94 -7.10
CA SER A 526 35.25 -32.04 -5.93
C SER A 526 36.01 -30.75 -5.61
N SER A 527 36.10 -29.79 -6.54
CA SER A 527 36.92 -28.59 -6.39
C SER A 527 36.11 -27.30 -6.17
N THR A 528 36.67 -26.42 -5.33
CA THR A 528 36.22 -25.05 -5.15
C THR A 528 36.95 -24.06 -6.06
N GLN A 529 38.03 -24.48 -6.72
CA GLN A 529 38.77 -23.67 -7.69
C GLN A 529 38.35 -24.02 -9.12
N PRO A 530 38.16 -23.02 -10.00
CA PRO A 530 37.79 -23.29 -11.37
C PRO A 530 38.98 -23.83 -12.14
N PHE A 531 38.79 -24.91 -12.90
CA PHE A 531 39.82 -25.44 -13.78
C PHE A 531 39.83 -24.73 -15.15
N VAL A 532 38.71 -24.10 -15.51
CA VAL A 532 38.57 -23.27 -16.73
C VAL A 532 37.76 -22.01 -16.45
N VAL A 533 38.16 -20.90 -17.06
CA VAL A 533 37.36 -19.67 -17.12
C VAL A 533 37.28 -19.15 -18.55
N ILE A 534 36.07 -18.91 -19.04
CA ILE A 534 35.82 -18.16 -20.28
C ILE A 534 35.50 -16.71 -19.89
N ASP A 535 36.36 -15.78 -20.30
CA ASP A 535 36.23 -14.35 -20.02
C ASP A 535 35.96 -13.56 -21.31
N ASN A 536 34.68 -13.20 -21.51
CA ASN A 536 34.24 -12.36 -22.62
C ASN A 536 34.29 -10.85 -22.32
N LYS A 537 34.85 -10.43 -21.17
CA LYS A 537 35.12 -9.00 -20.93
C LYS A 537 36.36 -8.53 -21.67
N LYS A 538 37.30 -9.45 -21.93
CA LYS A 538 38.50 -9.18 -22.73
C LYS A 538 38.17 -9.14 -24.22
N ARG A 539 38.89 -8.30 -24.97
CA ARG A 539 38.81 -8.24 -26.43
C ARG A 539 40.21 -8.47 -27.01
N PRO A 540 40.47 -9.62 -27.66
CA PRO A 540 39.53 -10.74 -27.89
C PRO A 540 39.18 -11.51 -26.60
N PRO A 541 38.06 -12.26 -26.57
CA PRO A 541 37.70 -13.13 -25.45
C PRO A 541 38.84 -14.08 -25.09
N ALA A 542 38.92 -14.49 -23.82
CA ALA A 542 40.00 -15.34 -23.34
C ALA A 542 39.50 -16.63 -22.69
N LEU A 543 40.22 -17.72 -22.92
CA LEU A 543 40.13 -18.98 -22.19
C LEU A 543 41.30 -19.04 -21.20
N LEU A 544 40.99 -19.22 -19.92
CA LEU A 544 41.97 -19.35 -18.85
C LEU A 544 41.90 -20.78 -18.32
N LEU A 545 43.04 -21.47 -18.20
CA LEU A 545 43.13 -22.87 -17.75
C LEU A 545 43.96 -22.98 -16.48
N ALA A 546 43.54 -23.83 -15.53
CA ALA A 546 44.25 -24.13 -14.28
C ALA A 546 45.32 -25.22 -14.47
N CYS A 547 46.19 -25.04 -15.46
CA CYS A 547 47.35 -25.89 -15.68
C CYS A 547 48.44 -25.08 -16.38
N PRO A 548 49.73 -25.41 -16.17
CA PRO A 548 50.81 -24.71 -16.85
C PRO A 548 50.82 -25.10 -18.33
N PRO A 549 51.30 -24.23 -19.24
CA PRO A 549 51.35 -24.53 -20.67
C PRO A 549 52.15 -25.81 -20.96
N THR A 550 53.18 -26.09 -20.17
CA THR A 550 54.03 -27.29 -20.27
C THR A 550 53.30 -28.61 -20.01
N ALA A 551 52.15 -28.58 -19.35
CA ALA A 551 51.34 -29.76 -19.07
C ALA A 551 50.33 -30.08 -20.19
N LEU A 552 50.20 -29.22 -21.20
CA LEU A 552 49.26 -29.39 -22.30
C LEU A 552 49.93 -30.06 -23.50
N GLN A 553 49.26 -31.06 -24.08
CA GLN A 553 49.70 -31.75 -25.29
C GLN A 553 49.10 -31.06 -26.52
N ASP A 554 49.65 -29.94 -26.98
CA ASP A 554 49.44 -29.42 -28.35
C ASP A 554 50.42 -28.27 -28.73
N PRO A 555 51.44 -28.51 -29.56
CA PRO A 555 52.48 -27.52 -29.86
C PRO A 555 52.01 -26.30 -30.67
N GLN A 556 50.90 -26.38 -31.44
CA GLN A 556 50.52 -25.28 -32.34
C GLN A 556 49.83 -24.11 -31.64
N ASN A 557 49.04 -24.35 -30.58
CA ASN A 557 48.38 -23.27 -29.83
C ASN A 557 49.10 -22.90 -28.52
N LEU A 558 50.07 -23.71 -28.08
CA LEU A 558 50.98 -23.30 -27.01
C LEU A 558 51.84 -22.08 -27.39
N ALA A 559 52.06 -21.83 -28.69
CA ALA A 559 52.74 -20.64 -29.17
C ALA A 559 52.04 -19.32 -28.76
N GLN A 560 50.74 -19.37 -28.42
CA GLN A 560 49.97 -18.21 -27.96
C GLN A 560 49.69 -18.22 -26.45
N ALA A 561 50.06 -19.29 -25.75
CA ALA A 561 49.85 -19.41 -24.31
C ALA A 561 50.79 -18.47 -23.55
N ARG A 562 50.24 -17.73 -22.58
CA ARG A 562 51.05 -16.97 -21.61
C ARG A 562 50.86 -17.53 -20.22
N GLU A 563 51.96 -17.72 -19.51
CA GLU A 563 51.91 -18.01 -18.08
C GLU A 563 51.35 -16.82 -17.31
N THR A 564 50.52 -17.09 -16.30
CA THR A 564 50.05 -16.08 -15.36
C THR A 564 50.48 -16.43 -13.94
N SER A 565 50.57 -15.41 -13.08
CA SER A 565 50.83 -15.58 -11.65
C SER A 565 49.61 -16.04 -10.84
N SER A 566 48.50 -16.40 -11.49
CA SER A 566 47.25 -16.82 -10.84
C SER A 566 47.10 -18.35 -10.84
N ALA A 567 46.11 -18.88 -10.11
CA ALA A 567 45.75 -20.30 -10.16
C ALA A 567 45.38 -20.76 -11.59
N LEU A 568 45.02 -19.83 -12.47
CA LEU A 568 44.78 -20.06 -13.89
C LEU A 568 46.07 -19.78 -14.68
N GLN A 569 46.95 -20.77 -14.72
CA GLN A 569 48.32 -20.62 -15.19
C GLN A 569 48.45 -20.41 -16.69
N THR A 570 47.43 -20.76 -17.51
CA THR A 570 47.49 -20.60 -18.98
C THR A 570 46.38 -19.68 -19.50
N ILE A 571 46.71 -18.72 -20.37
CA ILE A 571 45.74 -17.89 -21.13
C ILE A 571 45.81 -18.19 -22.63
N LEU A 572 44.66 -18.40 -23.27
CA LEU A 572 44.49 -18.50 -24.71
C LEU A 572 43.47 -17.47 -25.19
N HIS A 573 43.76 -16.77 -26.28
CA HIS A 573 42.81 -15.84 -26.88
C HIS A 573 41.90 -16.58 -27.87
N ILE A 574 40.59 -16.30 -27.79
CA ILE A 574 39.57 -16.92 -28.62
C ILE A 574 39.17 -15.92 -29.71
N SER A 575 39.36 -16.30 -30.96
CA SER A 575 38.94 -15.57 -32.15
C SER A 575 37.78 -16.29 -32.84
N GLU A 576 37.19 -15.67 -33.88
CA GLU A 576 36.14 -16.32 -34.68
C GLU A 576 36.66 -17.54 -35.45
N ASP A 577 37.96 -17.57 -35.77
CA ASP A 577 38.63 -18.65 -36.49
C ASP A 577 39.23 -19.73 -35.58
N SER A 578 39.07 -19.60 -34.26
CA SER A 578 39.62 -20.57 -33.31
C SER A 578 38.97 -21.95 -33.47
N GLU A 579 39.81 -22.98 -33.60
CA GLU A 579 39.35 -24.36 -33.77
C GLU A 579 38.76 -24.90 -32.46
N VAL A 580 37.42 -24.95 -32.38
CA VAL A 580 36.69 -25.35 -31.15
C VAL A 580 37.12 -26.73 -30.64
N THR A 581 37.30 -27.71 -31.53
CA THR A 581 37.72 -29.08 -31.17
C THR A 581 39.03 -29.08 -30.40
N MET A 582 39.95 -28.20 -30.79
CA MET A 582 41.25 -28.04 -30.17
C MET A 582 41.12 -27.44 -28.77
N LEU A 583 40.36 -26.34 -28.63
CA LEU A 583 40.10 -25.71 -27.33
C LEU A 583 39.42 -26.68 -26.36
N LEU A 584 38.50 -27.53 -26.84
CA LEU A 584 37.86 -28.55 -26.02
C LEU A 584 38.82 -29.64 -25.54
N ARG A 585 39.81 -30.04 -26.36
CA ARG A 585 40.87 -30.98 -25.91
C ARG A 585 41.72 -30.37 -24.80
N LEU A 586 42.05 -29.08 -24.89
CA LEU A 586 42.80 -28.40 -23.83
C LEU A 586 41.99 -28.28 -22.52
N ILE A 587 40.68 -27.99 -22.64
CA ILE A 587 39.76 -27.98 -21.49
C ILE A 587 39.70 -29.38 -20.86
N GLN A 588 39.66 -30.44 -21.66
CA GLN A 588 39.68 -31.82 -21.18
C GLN A 588 40.98 -32.15 -20.44
N GLN A 589 42.15 -31.80 -20.99
CA GLN A 589 43.43 -32.01 -20.32
C GLN A 589 43.51 -31.24 -19.00
N ALA A 590 43.04 -29.97 -18.97
CA ALA A 590 42.97 -29.19 -17.75
C ALA A 590 42.03 -29.82 -16.71
N PHE A 591 40.91 -30.40 -17.15
CA PHE A 591 39.98 -31.13 -16.28
C PHE A 591 40.64 -32.39 -15.69
N GLU A 592 41.28 -33.21 -16.52
CA GLU A 592 41.96 -34.44 -16.12
C GLU A 592 43.15 -34.20 -15.17
N LEU A 593 43.83 -33.05 -15.25
CA LEU A 593 44.89 -32.67 -14.33
C LEU A 593 44.39 -32.19 -12.96
N ASN A 594 43.12 -31.76 -12.88
CA ASN A 594 42.50 -31.20 -11.67
C ASN A 594 41.46 -32.17 -11.04
N TYR A 595 41.32 -33.37 -11.60
CA TYR A 595 40.46 -34.45 -11.12
C TYR A 595 41.34 -35.60 -10.63
#